data_AF-C0EHW3-F1
#
_entry.id   AF-C0EHW3-F1
#
_cell.length_a   1.000
_cell.length_b   1.000
_cell.length_c   1.000
_cell.angle_alpha   90.00
_cell.angle_beta   90.00
_cell.angle_gamma   90.00
#
_symmetry.space_group_name_H-M   'P 1'
#
loop_
_entity.id
_entity.type
_entity.pdbx_description
1 polymer ?
#
loop_
_entity_poly.entity_id
_entity_poly.type
_entity_poly.pdbx_seq_one_letter_code
_entity_poly.pdbx_strand_id
1 'polypeptide(L)' 'MKDKHLGIRIDNELHYKLHYVAKCEGRSGNGQILYVLRRYIEQFEQQNGEIELPPED' A
#
# COMPACT_ATOMS: atom_id res chain seq x y z
N MET A 1 17.16 -10.93 -4.45
CA MET A 1 16.10 -9.95 -4.78
C MET A 1 16.31 -8.76 -3.87
N LYS A 2 16.51 -7.54 -4.39
CA LYS A 2 16.68 -6.37 -3.50
C LYS A 2 15.33 -6.10 -2.85
N ASP A 3 15.15 -6.52 -1.60
CA ASP A 3 13.97 -6.18 -0.81
C ASP A 3 13.85 -4.65 -0.74
N LYS A 4 12.88 -4.10 -1.50
CA LYS A 4 12.60 -2.68 -1.53
C LYS A 4 11.91 -2.32 -0.21
N HIS A 5 12.68 -1.88 0.77
CA HIS A 5 12.16 -1.39 2.04
C HIS A 5 11.51 -0.02 1.83
N LEU A 6 10.24 0.11 2.24
CA LEU A 6 9.50 1.36 2.20
C LEU A 6 9.43 1.96 3.60
N GLY A 7 10.16 3.06 3.83
CA GLY A 7 10.03 3.89 5.02
C GLY A 7 9.10 5.06 4.73
N ILE A 8 8.05 5.25 5.53
CA ILE A 8 7.14 6.39 5.44
C ILE A 8 7.14 7.17 6.76
N ARG A 9 7.04 8.50 6.67
CA ARG A 9 6.77 9.34 7.83
C ARG A 9 5.31 9.76 7.77
N ILE A 10 4.60 9.50 8.86
CA ILE A 10 3.20 9.88 9.04
C ILE A 10 3.06 10.46 10.45
N ASP A 11 2.04 11.27 10.67
CA ASP A 11 1.73 11.75 12.00
C ASP A 11 1.23 10.62 12.91
N ASN A 12 1.21 10.90 14.22
CA ASN A 12 0.82 9.93 15.24
C ASN A 12 -0.66 9.51 15.13
N GLU A 13 -1.53 10.41 14.68
CA GLU A 13 -2.96 10.13 14.55
C GLU A 13 -3.22 9.12 13.42
N LEU A 14 -2.60 9.35 12.27
CA LEU A 14 -2.67 8.46 11.13
C LEU A 14 -2.04 7.11 11.44
N HIS A 15 -0.89 7.10 12.11
CA HIS A 15 -0.25 5.85 12.55
C HIS A 15 -1.18 5.02 13.45
N TYR A 16 -1.84 5.66 14.43
CA TYR A 16 -2.80 4.98 15.29
C TYR A 16 -3.98 4.43 14.49
N LYS A 17 -4.60 5.25 13.63
CA LYS A 17 -5.77 4.84 12.82
C LYS A 17 -5.43 3.70 11.87
N LEU A 18 -4.26 3.72 11.24
CA LEU A 18 -3.77 2.64 10.39
C LEU A 18 -3.74 1.31 11.15
N HIS A 19 -3.10 1.30 12.32
CA HIS A 19 -2.99 0.08 13.12
C HIS A 19 -4.32 -0.39 13.71
N TYR A 20 -5.21 0.55 14.06
CA TYR A 20 -6.57 0.23 14.51
C TYR A 20 -7.35 -0.52 13.42
N VAL A 21 -7.42 0.04 12.20
CA VAL A 21 -8.11 -0.58 11.07
C VAL A 21 -7.47 -1.91 10.69
N ALA A 22 -6.14 -1.96 10.61
CA ALA A 22 -5.41 -3.18 10.31
C ALA A 22 -5.78 -4.31 11.28
N LYS A 23 -5.82 -4.02 12.59
CA LYS A 23 -6.22 -5.00 13.61
C LYS A 23 -7.66 -5.48 13.43
N CYS A 24 -8.60 -4.58 13.16
CA CYS A 24 -10.00 -4.94 12.89
C CYS A 24 -10.14 -5.86 11.68
N GLU A 25 -9.30 -5.67 10.65
CA GLU A 25 -9.30 -6.48 9.42
C GLU A 25 -8.35 -7.70 9.49
N GLY A 26 -7.74 -7.97 10.65
CA GLY A 26 -6.85 -9.13 10.85
C GLY A 26 -5.50 -9.01 10.12
N ARG A 27 -5.01 -7.80 9.86
CA ARG A 27 -3.75 -7.51 9.16
C ARG A 27 -2.74 -6.80 10.07
N SER A 28 -1.46 -6.88 9.70
CA SER A 28 -0.43 -5.99 10.23
C SER A 28 -0.53 -4.59 9.59
N GLY A 29 0.07 -3.57 10.20
CA GLY A 29 0.10 -2.21 9.62
C GLY A 29 0.70 -2.19 8.21
N ASN A 30 1.83 -2.87 8.01
CA ASN A 30 2.46 -3.00 6.69
C ASN A 30 1.56 -3.79 5.71
N GLY A 31 0.91 -4.85 6.16
CA GLY A 31 -0.05 -5.60 5.35
C GLY A 31 -1.22 -4.74 4.90
N GLN A 32 -1.71 -3.85 5.77
CA GLN A 32 -2.77 -2.90 5.45
C GLN A 32 -2.30 -1.86 4.43
N ILE A 33 -1.10 -1.29 4.58
CA ILE A 33 -0.53 -0.36 3.60
C ILE A 33 -0.44 -1.02 2.22
N LEU A 34 0.10 -2.24 2.14
CA LEU A 34 0.23 -2.97 0.88
C LEU A 34 -1.14 -3.27 0.26
N TYR A 35 -2.12 -3.66 1.07
CA TYR A 35 -3.48 -3.92 0.61
C TYR A 35 -4.10 -2.65 0.00
N VAL A 36 -4.10 -1.53 0.73
CA VAL A 36 -4.67 -0.27 0.27
C VAL A 36 -3.98 0.23 -0.99
N LEU A 37 -2.64 0.17 -1.06
CA LEU A 37 -1.88 0.58 -2.25
C LEU A 37 -2.24 -0.25 -3.49
N ARG A 38 -2.34 -1.58 -3.36
CA ARG A 38 -2.73 -2.46 -4.47
C ARG A 38 -4.14 -2.16 -4.95
N ARG A 39 -5.08 -2.03 -4.01
CA ARG A 39 -6.48 -1.68 -4.33
C ARG A 39 -6.59 -0.33 -5.02
N TYR A 40 -5.81 0.65 -4.58
CA TYR A 40 -5.75 1.96 -5.21
C TYR A 40 -5.23 1.87 -6.66
N ILE A 41 -4.14 1.12 -6.90
CA ILE A 41 -3.59 0.92 -8.25
C ILE A 41 -4.61 0.20 -9.14
N GLU A 42 -5.21 -0.89 -8.67
CA GLU A 42 -6.26 -1.62 -9.42
C GLU A 42 -7.42 -0.70 -9.83
N GLN A 43 -7.89 0.15 -8.91
CA GLN A 43 -8.97 1.10 -9.20
C GLN A 43 -8.53 2.18 -10.18
N PHE A 44 -7.30 2.66 -10.06
CA PHE A 44 -6.74 3.64 -10.98
C PHE A 44 -6.63 3.07 -12.40
N GLU A 45 -6.12 1.85 -12.55
CA GLU A 45 -5.97 1.18 -13.84
C GLU A 45 -7.32 0.89 -14.51
N GLN A 46 -8.34 0.50 -13.73
CA GLN A 46 -9.70 0.32 -14.25
C GLN A 46 -10.28 1.60 -14.86
N GLN A 47 -9.88 2.77 -14.36
CA GLN A 47 -10.39 4.07 -14.81
C GLN A 47 -9.55 4.71 -15.92
N ASN A 48 -8.24 4.46 -15.94
CA ASN A 48 -7.28 5.19 -16.78
C ASN A 48 -6.56 4.30 -17.81
N GLY A 49 -6.74 2.98 -17.75
CA GLY A 49 -5.95 2.00 -18.50
C GLY A 49 -4.81 1.40 -17.65
N GLU A 50 -4.33 0.24 -18.08
CA GLU A 50 -3.26 -0.51 -17.40
C GLU A 50 -1.93 0.26 -17.43
N ILE A 51 -1.18 0.21 -16.33
CA ILE A 51 0.14 0.85 -16.23
C ILE A 51 1.17 -0.09 -16.86
N GLU A 52 1.72 0.29 -18.00
CA GLU A 52 2.83 -0.44 -18.61
C GLU A 52 4.11 -0.29 -17.78
N LEU A 53 4.71 -1.42 -17.41
CA LEU A 53 6.00 -1.43 -16.73
C LEU A 53 7.13 -1.24 -17.74
N PRO A 54 8.17 -0.44 -17.41
CA PRO A 54 9.37 -0.39 -18.24
C PRO A 54 10.03 -1.78 -18.28
N PRO A 55 10.76 -2.11 -19.36
CA PRO A 55 11.53 -3.35 -19.43
C PRO A 55 12.48 -3.46 -18.24
N GLU A 56 12.61 -4.66 -17.68
CA GLU A 56 13.59 -4.94 -16.63
C GLU A 56 15.00 -4.95 -17.24
N ASP A 57 15.91 -4.11 -16.72
CA ASP A 57 17.35 -4.15 -17.03
C ASP A 57 18.06 -5.36 -16.40
#